data_AF-A0AAF0MJF6-F1
#
_entry.id   AF-A0AAF0MJF6-F1
#
_cell.length_a   1.000
_cell.length_b   1.000
_cell.length_c   1.000
_cell.angle_alpha   90.00
_cell.angle_beta   90.00
_cell.angle_gamma   90.00
#
_symmetry.space_group_name_H-M   'P 1'
#
loop_
_entity.id
_entity.type
_entity.pdbx_description
1 polymer ?
#
loop_
_entity_poly.entity_id
_entity_poly.type
_entity_poly.pdbx_seq_one_letter_code
_entity_poly.pdbx_strand_id
1 'polypeptide(L)'
;MDTDPAQRALDDARRAAGFLTVRQVAALAPEVRVLDPASVLIGEGVSVLPGVVLYPSTALETRHGGAITLAAGACLGPGPVTVVASAATVHIGAGAELGPGPVTVVADGSDVVIGGRARLTAGCLVEGPARIGAGAQVLGPVSVRDVELEDGGDHREPDPDHRGGVVKGTGPVRGVRVGLGEVVVGGAVDIGASSGRPRIERQRTYHPDAPRRPR
;
A
#
# COMPACT_ATOMS: atom_id res chain seq x y z
N MET A 1 37.66 -12.64 -4.74
CA MET A 1 36.73 -13.68 -4.26
C MET A 1 35.79 -13.99 -5.40
N ASP A 2 35.91 -15.19 -5.94
CA ASP A 2 35.08 -15.65 -7.05
C ASP A 2 33.64 -15.80 -6.53
N THR A 3 32.68 -15.10 -7.15
CA THR A 3 31.27 -15.22 -6.76
C THR A 3 30.80 -16.65 -7.04
N ASP A 4 30.04 -17.27 -6.14
CA ASP A 4 29.46 -18.61 -6.37
C ASP A 4 28.74 -18.65 -7.73
N PRO A 5 29.00 -19.63 -8.62
CA PRO A 5 28.26 -19.81 -9.87
C PRO A 5 26.72 -19.74 -9.71
N ALA A 6 26.19 -20.28 -8.62
CA ALA A 6 24.75 -20.22 -8.34
C ALA A 6 24.27 -18.78 -8.07
N GLN A 7 25.07 -18.01 -7.33
CA GLN A 7 24.78 -16.60 -7.06
C GLN A 7 24.86 -15.76 -8.34
N ARG A 8 25.82 -16.04 -9.24
CA ARG A 8 25.87 -15.38 -10.55
C ARG A 8 24.63 -15.67 -11.39
N ALA A 9 24.21 -16.93 -11.48
CA ALA A 9 23.01 -17.31 -12.20
C ALA A 9 21.75 -16.63 -11.66
N LEU A 10 21.62 -16.50 -10.33
CA LEU A 10 20.53 -15.76 -9.70
C LEU A 10 20.56 -14.27 -10.05
N ASP A 11 21.73 -13.63 -9.95
CA ASP A 11 21.90 -12.21 -10.29
C ASP A 11 21.59 -11.95 -11.78
N ASP A 12 21.99 -12.84 -12.67
CA ASP A 12 21.69 -12.75 -14.11
C ASP A 12 20.19 -12.89 -14.38
N ALA A 13 19.52 -13.83 -13.72
CA ALA A 13 18.06 -13.96 -13.82
C ALA A 13 17.32 -12.71 -13.32
N ARG A 14 17.79 -12.11 -12.22
CA ARG A 14 17.22 -10.86 -11.67
C ARG A 14 17.39 -9.70 -12.64
N ARG A 15 18.59 -9.51 -13.20
CA ARG A 15 18.85 -8.46 -14.20
C ARG A 15 18.02 -8.66 -15.46
N ALA A 16 17.91 -9.89 -15.96
CA ALA A 16 17.09 -10.21 -17.12
C ALA A 16 15.60 -9.88 -16.90
N ALA A 17 15.13 -9.94 -15.65
CA ALA A 17 13.79 -9.55 -15.24
C ALA A 17 13.68 -8.07 -14.82
N GLY A 18 14.73 -7.25 -14.96
CA GLY A 18 14.72 -5.83 -14.63
C GLY A 18 14.85 -5.49 -13.14
N PHE A 19 15.35 -6.42 -12.33
CA PHE A 19 15.54 -6.24 -10.89
C PHE A 19 17.02 -6.04 -10.51
N LEU A 20 17.24 -5.31 -9.42
CA LEU A 20 18.52 -5.21 -8.73
C LEU A 20 19.00 -6.60 -8.28
N THR A 21 20.31 -6.82 -8.30
CA THR A 21 20.94 -8.04 -7.77
C THR A 21 20.78 -8.18 -6.26
N VAL A 22 21.02 -9.38 -5.73
CA VAL A 22 20.98 -9.60 -4.26
C VAL A 22 21.96 -8.68 -3.54
N ARG A 23 23.16 -8.50 -4.10
CA ARG A 23 24.18 -7.59 -3.55
C ARG A 23 23.74 -6.13 -3.57
N GLN A 24 23.08 -5.69 -4.63
CA GLN A 24 22.58 -4.31 -4.73
C GLN A 24 21.46 -4.06 -3.71
N VAL A 25 20.54 -5.01 -3.51
CA VAL A 25 19.51 -4.92 -2.47
C VAL A 25 20.14 -4.92 -1.08
N ALA A 26 21.12 -5.78 -0.82
CA ALA A 26 21.83 -5.82 0.47
C ALA A 26 22.60 -4.52 0.76
N ALA A 27 23.08 -3.83 -0.27
CA ALA A 27 23.79 -2.55 -0.16
C ALA A 27 22.90 -1.36 0.24
N LEU A 28 21.58 -1.54 0.34
CA LEU A 28 20.68 -0.53 0.91
C LEU A 28 20.81 -0.40 2.44
N ALA A 29 21.46 -1.37 3.09
CA ALA A 29 21.77 -1.30 4.50
C ALA A 29 23.01 -0.41 4.76
N PRO A 30 23.09 0.29 5.91
CA PRO A 30 22.18 0.20 7.07
C PRO A 30 20.94 1.11 6.98
N GLU A 31 20.83 1.96 5.97
CA GLU A 31 19.77 2.97 5.88
C GLU A 31 18.39 2.34 5.72
N VAL A 32 18.28 1.23 4.99
CA VAL A 32 17.05 0.44 4.78
C VAL A 32 17.19 -0.90 5.49
N ARG A 33 16.13 -1.33 6.17
CA ARG A 33 16.08 -2.63 6.84
C ARG A 33 15.50 -3.68 5.90
N VAL A 34 16.36 -4.32 5.12
CA VAL A 34 16.00 -5.49 4.31
C VAL A 34 16.23 -6.75 5.11
N LEU A 35 15.16 -7.47 5.46
CA LEU A 35 15.27 -8.62 6.36
C LEU A 35 15.84 -9.87 5.68
N ASP A 36 15.60 -10.02 4.37
CA ASP A 36 16.19 -11.05 3.52
C ASP A 36 16.36 -10.53 2.08
N PRO A 37 17.56 -10.05 1.70
CA PRO A 37 17.80 -9.50 0.37
C PRO A 37 17.55 -10.47 -0.80
N ALA A 38 17.67 -11.79 -0.57
CA ALA A 38 17.43 -12.78 -1.63
C ALA A 38 15.94 -12.94 -1.95
N SER A 39 15.07 -12.70 -0.95
CA SER A 39 13.61 -12.82 -1.05
C SER A 39 12.89 -11.50 -1.36
N VAL A 40 13.63 -10.44 -1.68
CA VAL A 40 13.09 -9.12 -2.05
C VAL A 40 13.46 -8.79 -3.50
N LEU A 41 12.50 -8.33 -4.30
CA LEU A 41 12.69 -7.90 -5.68
C LEU A 41 12.46 -6.39 -5.77
N ILE A 42 13.45 -5.65 -6.28
CA ILE A 42 13.41 -4.20 -6.42
C ILE A 42 13.81 -3.86 -7.85
N GLY A 43 12.94 -3.21 -8.60
CA GLY A 43 13.22 -2.71 -9.94
C GLY A 43 14.19 -1.53 -9.92
N GLU A 44 14.86 -1.26 -11.04
CA GLU A 44 15.82 -0.15 -11.15
C GLU A 44 15.17 1.25 -10.96
N GLY A 45 13.89 1.41 -11.27
CA GLY A 45 13.13 2.66 -11.12
C GLY A 45 12.56 2.90 -9.71
N VAL A 46 13.01 2.14 -8.71
CA VAL A 46 12.51 2.23 -7.33
C VAL A 46 13.44 3.07 -6.47
N SER A 47 12.88 4.10 -5.83
CA SER A 47 13.55 4.90 -4.81
C SER A 47 13.10 4.48 -3.41
N VAL A 48 14.04 4.02 -2.58
CA VAL A 48 13.78 3.59 -1.20
C VAL A 48 14.48 4.55 -0.23
N LEU A 49 13.70 5.29 0.55
CA LEU A 49 14.24 6.25 1.51
C LEU A 49 14.66 5.56 2.83
N PRO A 50 15.49 6.22 3.67
CA PRO A 50 15.96 5.66 4.92
C PRO A 50 14.82 5.25 5.88
N GLY A 51 15.07 4.20 6.66
CA GLY A 51 14.16 3.67 7.67
C GLY A 51 13.08 2.73 7.12
N VAL A 52 12.96 2.58 5.79
CA VAL A 52 12.04 1.62 5.19
C VAL A 52 12.37 0.19 5.66
N VAL A 53 11.33 -0.60 5.90
CA VAL A 53 11.43 -2.01 6.27
C VAL A 53 10.84 -2.87 5.16
N LEU A 54 11.65 -3.77 4.60
CA LEU A 54 11.25 -4.71 3.55
C LEU A 54 11.29 -6.13 4.11
N TYR A 55 10.13 -6.75 4.25
CA TYR A 55 10.01 -8.16 4.60
C TYR A 55 10.25 -9.06 3.36
N PRO A 56 10.59 -10.35 3.59
CA PRO A 56 10.60 -11.35 2.52
C PRO A 56 9.27 -11.35 1.74
N SER A 57 9.34 -11.65 0.44
CA SER A 57 8.21 -11.62 -0.51
C SER A 57 7.69 -10.22 -0.87
N THR A 58 8.52 -9.19 -0.67
CA THR A 58 8.28 -7.86 -1.23
C THR A 58 8.77 -7.80 -2.68
N ALA A 59 7.90 -7.41 -3.60
CA ALA A 59 8.22 -7.18 -5.01
C ALA A 59 7.81 -5.77 -5.45
N LEU A 60 8.78 -4.99 -5.92
CA LEU A 60 8.61 -3.62 -6.39
C LEU A 60 9.03 -3.57 -7.85
N GLU A 61 8.07 -3.45 -8.75
CA GLU A 61 8.29 -3.58 -10.18
C GLU A 61 7.96 -2.29 -10.94
N THR A 62 8.90 -1.83 -11.75
CA THR A 62 8.74 -0.67 -12.63
C THR A 62 8.79 -1.11 -14.09
N ARG A 63 7.81 -0.68 -14.90
CA ARG A 63 7.72 -0.98 -16.33
C ARG A 63 7.48 0.30 -17.12
N HIS A 64 7.90 0.32 -18.38
CA HIS A 64 7.56 1.39 -19.33
C HIS A 64 7.80 2.82 -18.79
N GLY A 65 8.90 3.03 -18.06
CA GLY A 65 9.24 4.33 -17.47
C GLY A 65 8.48 4.68 -16.19
N GLY A 66 7.73 3.75 -15.60
CA GLY A 66 7.09 3.93 -14.30
C GLY A 66 8.09 4.05 -13.15
N ALA A 67 7.65 4.61 -12.03
CA ALA A 67 8.48 4.86 -10.86
C ALA A 67 7.75 4.51 -9.56
N ILE A 68 8.50 3.98 -8.58
CA ILE A 68 7.99 3.71 -7.24
C ILE A 68 8.85 4.46 -6.24
N THR A 69 8.23 5.19 -5.32
CA THR A 69 8.91 5.86 -4.21
C THR A 69 8.38 5.35 -2.87
N LEU A 70 9.26 4.82 -2.04
CA LEU A 70 8.97 4.44 -0.65
C LEU A 70 9.56 5.49 0.28
N ALA A 71 8.71 6.29 0.91
CA ALA A 71 9.14 7.32 1.85
C ALA A 71 9.60 6.72 3.20
N ALA A 72 10.28 7.57 3.98
CA ALA A 72 10.97 7.14 5.19
C ALA A 72 10.07 6.38 6.17
N GLY A 73 10.58 5.28 6.71
CA GLY A 73 9.89 4.48 7.72
C GLY A 73 8.70 3.65 7.23
N ALA A 74 8.39 3.65 5.92
CA ALA A 74 7.35 2.75 5.40
C ALA A 74 7.71 1.28 5.65
N CYS A 75 6.69 0.45 5.91
CA CYS A 75 6.84 -0.96 6.23
C CYS A 75 6.05 -1.81 5.24
N LEU A 76 6.74 -2.65 4.48
CA LEU A 76 6.15 -3.58 3.54
C LEU A 76 6.31 -4.99 4.10
N GLY A 77 5.21 -5.51 4.68
CA GLY A 77 5.09 -6.79 5.36
C GLY A 77 4.62 -6.66 6.82
N PRO A 78 4.50 -7.79 7.54
CA PRO A 78 4.83 -9.15 7.09
C PRO A 78 3.79 -9.75 6.12
N GLY A 79 4.26 -10.52 5.14
CA GLY A 79 3.44 -11.14 4.11
C GLY A 79 3.76 -10.60 2.71
N PRO A 80 3.20 -11.20 1.65
CA PRO A 80 3.49 -10.78 0.28
C PRO A 80 3.02 -9.34 0.01
N VAL A 81 3.93 -8.48 -0.42
CA VAL A 81 3.59 -7.12 -0.87
C VAL A 81 4.09 -6.95 -2.29
N THR A 82 3.18 -6.68 -3.22
CA THR A 82 3.51 -6.45 -4.63
C THR A 82 3.09 -5.04 -5.02
N VAL A 83 4.03 -4.26 -5.55
CA VAL A 83 3.80 -2.91 -6.06
C VAL A 83 4.29 -2.86 -7.49
N VAL A 84 3.40 -2.51 -8.43
CA VAL A 84 3.71 -2.40 -9.85
C VAL A 84 3.40 -0.99 -10.33
N ALA A 85 4.37 -0.36 -10.99
CA ALA A 85 4.21 0.92 -11.65
C ALA A 85 4.57 0.79 -13.14
N SER A 86 3.59 0.96 -14.02
CA SER A 86 3.72 0.85 -15.48
C SER A 86 3.26 2.15 -16.15
N ALA A 87 4.19 2.87 -16.79
CA ALA A 87 3.92 4.19 -17.37
C ALA A 87 3.16 5.16 -16.41
N ALA A 88 3.41 4.99 -15.10
CA ALA A 88 2.72 5.67 -14.00
C ALA A 88 3.62 5.66 -12.76
N THR A 89 3.19 6.36 -11.71
CA THR A 89 3.91 6.45 -10.45
C THR A 89 3.15 5.84 -9.29
N VAL A 90 3.89 5.22 -8.36
CA VAL A 90 3.39 4.84 -7.05
C VAL A 90 4.19 5.57 -5.98
N HIS A 91 3.50 6.33 -5.13
CA HIS A 91 4.09 6.92 -3.94
C HIS A 91 3.54 6.25 -2.68
N ILE A 92 4.43 5.74 -1.83
CA ILE A 92 4.09 5.21 -0.50
C ILE A 92 4.70 6.13 0.55
N GLY A 93 3.82 6.78 1.32
CA GLY A 93 4.17 7.83 2.25
C GLY A 93 4.85 7.35 3.53
N ALA A 94 5.38 8.30 4.29
CA ALA A 94 6.22 8.02 5.45
C ALA A 94 5.45 7.24 6.53
N GLY A 95 6.05 6.17 7.04
CA GLY A 95 5.43 5.32 8.06
C GLY A 95 4.16 4.59 7.61
N ALA A 96 3.87 4.52 6.30
CA ALA A 96 2.77 3.70 5.80
C ALA A 96 3.02 2.20 6.07
N GLU A 97 1.96 1.47 6.37
CA GLU A 97 1.99 0.05 6.72
C GLU A 97 1.25 -0.75 5.65
N LEU A 98 1.97 -1.54 4.85
CA LEU A 98 1.41 -2.48 3.88
C LEU A 98 1.62 -3.90 4.42
N GLY A 99 0.58 -4.45 5.03
CA GLY A 99 0.61 -5.69 5.79
C GLY A 99 -0.05 -5.55 7.16
N PRO A 100 -0.21 -6.65 7.93
CA PRO A 100 0.13 -8.02 7.55
C PRO A 100 -0.79 -8.60 6.47
N GLY A 101 -0.34 -9.69 5.85
CA GLY A 101 -1.06 -10.39 4.78
C GLY A 101 -0.82 -9.80 3.39
N PRO A 102 -1.44 -10.38 2.34
CA PRO A 102 -1.19 -9.94 0.97
C PRO A 102 -1.66 -8.51 0.75
N VAL A 103 -0.84 -7.71 0.08
CA VAL A 103 -1.20 -6.37 -0.41
C VAL A 103 -0.68 -6.21 -1.82
N THR A 104 -1.55 -5.81 -2.75
CA THR A 104 -1.17 -5.52 -4.13
C THR A 104 -1.51 -4.09 -4.49
N VAL A 105 -0.56 -3.35 -5.06
CA VAL A 105 -0.74 -1.99 -5.57
C VAL A 105 -0.35 -1.98 -7.05
N VAL A 106 -1.23 -1.50 -7.92
CA VAL A 106 -1.00 -1.44 -9.36
C VAL A 106 -1.33 -0.05 -9.87
N ALA A 107 -0.31 0.65 -10.38
CA ALA A 107 -0.46 1.87 -11.16
C ALA A 107 -0.12 1.55 -12.61
N ASP A 108 -1.08 1.64 -13.53
CA ASP A 108 -0.88 1.42 -14.96
C ASP A 108 -1.53 2.56 -15.75
N GLY A 109 -0.69 3.42 -16.35
CA GLY A 109 -1.10 4.67 -17.00
C GLY A 109 -1.80 5.69 -16.09
N SER A 110 -1.97 5.40 -14.80
CA SER A 110 -2.61 6.26 -13.81
C SER A 110 -2.00 6.03 -12.43
N ASP A 111 -1.72 7.12 -11.73
CA ASP A 111 -0.94 7.10 -10.49
C ASP A 111 -1.70 6.51 -9.30
N VAL A 112 -0.93 5.97 -8.34
CA VAL A 112 -1.42 5.61 -7.01
C VAL A 112 -0.62 6.36 -5.96
N VAL A 113 -1.31 7.09 -5.09
CA VAL A 113 -0.71 7.79 -3.95
C VAL A 113 -1.24 7.18 -2.66
N ILE A 114 -0.33 6.72 -1.81
CA ILE A 114 -0.60 6.24 -0.46
C ILE A 114 0.06 7.19 0.52
N GLY A 115 -0.72 7.83 1.37
CA GLY A 115 -0.28 8.84 2.32
C GLY A 115 0.51 8.25 3.50
N GLY A 116 1.17 9.12 4.25
CA GLY A 116 1.93 8.70 5.43
C GLY A 116 1.04 8.12 6.52
N ARG A 117 1.54 7.10 7.23
CA ARG A 117 0.79 6.35 8.27
C ARG A 117 -0.52 5.71 7.77
N ALA A 118 -0.73 5.64 6.46
CA ALA A 118 -1.82 4.86 5.90
C ALA A 118 -1.63 3.37 6.19
N ARG A 119 -2.72 2.61 6.22
CA ARG A 119 -2.68 1.17 6.52
C ARG A 119 -3.45 0.35 5.49
N LEU A 120 -2.75 -0.53 4.79
CA LEU A 120 -3.28 -1.46 3.81
C LEU A 120 -3.01 -2.88 4.32
N THR A 121 -4.01 -3.74 4.46
CA THR A 121 -3.81 -5.06 5.08
C THR A 121 -4.88 -6.06 4.66
N ALA A 122 -4.60 -7.35 4.89
CA ALA A 122 -5.56 -8.44 4.82
C ALA A 122 -6.13 -8.71 3.42
N GLY A 123 -5.31 -8.59 2.37
CA GLY A 123 -5.66 -9.05 1.02
C GLY A 123 -6.15 -7.97 0.06
N CYS A 124 -5.94 -6.69 0.37
CA CYS A 124 -6.42 -5.61 -0.48
C CYS A 124 -5.63 -5.47 -1.78
N LEU A 125 -6.35 -5.07 -2.84
CA LEU A 125 -5.81 -4.65 -4.13
C LEU A 125 -6.14 -3.16 -4.33
N VAL A 126 -5.14 -2.34 -4.63
CA VAL A 126 -5.29 -0.92 -4.97
C VAL A 126 -4.88 -0.71 -6.42
N GLU A 127 -5.79 -0.23 -7.26
CA GLU A 127 -5.54 0.06 -8.67
C GLU A 127 -5.68 1.55 -8.98
N GLY A 128 -4.79 2.08 -9.81
CA GLY A 128 -4.83 3.47 -10.28
C GLY A 128 -6.06 3.80 -11.13
N PRO A 129 -6.54 5.06 -11.13
CA PRO A 129 -6.10 6.14 -10.24
C PRO A 129 -6.59 5.92 -8.80
N ALA A 130 -5.75 6.21 -7.80
CA ALA A 130 -6.17 6.15 -6.40
C ALA A 130 -5.38 7.11 -5.51
N ARG A 131 -6.07 7.79 -4.59
CA ARG A 131 -5.47 8.59 -3.51
C ARG A 131 -5.94 8.05 -2.16
N ILE A 132 -5.05 7.38 -1.45
CA ILE A 132 -5.25 6.95 -0.07
C ILE A 132 -4.58 7.99 0.82
N GLY A 133 -5.36 8.78 1.57
CA GLY A 133 -4.86 9.85 2.41
C GLY A 133 -3.93 9.40 3.53
N ALA A 134 -3.23 10.35 4.15
CA ALA A 134 -2.45 10.11 5.35
C ALA A 134 -3.36 9.62 6.50
N GLY A 135 -2.97 8.53 7.15
CA GLY A 135 -3.78 7.86 8.18
C GLY A 135 -5.01 7.09 7.67
N ALA A 136 -5.32 7.15 6.36
CA ALA A 136 -6.42 6.40 5.76
C ALA A 136 -6.15 4.89 5.72
N GLN A 137 -7.20 4.09 5.54
CA GLN A 137 -7.09 2.63 5.66
C GLN A 137 -7.83 1.87 4.56
N VAL A 138 -7.24 0.74 4.13
CA VAL A 138 -7.87 -0.25 3.25
C VAL A 138 -7.70 -1.62 3.89
N LEU A 139 -8.81 -2.22 4.34
CA LEU A 139 -8.81 -3.35 5.26
C LEU A 139 -9.60 -4.55 4.71
N GLY A 140 -8.92 -5.68 4.50
CA GLY A 140 -9.55 -6.91 4.03
C GLY A 140 -9.42 -7.10 2.51
N PRO A 141 -10.00 -8.18 1.96
CA PRO A 141 -9.88 -8.53 0.55
C PRO A 141 -10.80 -7.67 -0.32
N VAL A 142 -10.56 -6.35 -0.30
CA VAL A 142 -11.22 -5.35 -1.13
C VAL A 142 -10.34 -5.01 -2.34
N SER A 143 -10.96 -4.78 -3.49
CA SER A 143 -10.30 -4.19 -4.66
C SER A 143 -10.80 -2.75 -4.82
N VAL A 144 -9.91 -1.78 -4.63
CA VAL A 144 -10.21 -0.36 -4.75
C VAL A 144 -9.64 0.21 -6.04
N ARG A 145 -10.43 1.02 -6.76
CA ARG A 145 -10.00 1.73 -7.97
C ARG A 145 -10.79 3.02 -8.12
N ASP A 146 -10.16 4.08 -8.59
CA ASP A 146 -10.82 5.39 -8.72
C ASP A 146 -11.40 5.84 -7.38
N VAL A 147 -10.55 5.85 -6.35
CA VAL A 147 -10.95 6.18 -4.98
C VAL A 147 -10.13 7.34 -4.42
N GLU A 148 -10.77 8.15 -3.59
CA GLU A 148 -10.13 9.18 -2.77
C GLU A 148 -10.52 8.96 -1.30
N LEU A 149 -9.56 8.58 -0.46
CA LEU A 149 -9.76 8.52 0.99
C LEU A 149 -9.12 9.76 1.61
N GLU A 150 -9.88 10.53 2.37
CA GLU A 150 -9.38 11.75 3.00
C GLU A 150 -8.34 11.46 4.08
N ASP A 151 -7.49 12.45 4.29
CA ASP A 151 -6.48 12.46 5.33
C ASP A 151 -7.13 12.50 6.72
N GLY A 152 -6.41 12.03 7.74
CA GLY A 152 -6.83 12.16 9.14
C GLY A 152 -5.87 11.51 10.12
N GLY A 153 -6.35 11.26 11.33
CA GLY A 153 -5.68 10.39 12.30
C GLY A 153 -5.55 8.98 11.75
N ASP A 154 -4.47 8.28 12.11
CA ASP A 154 -4.27 6.88 11.72
C ASP A 154 -5.19 5.96 12.54
N HIS A 155 -5.03 4.65 12.39
CA HIS A 155 -5.82 3.67 13.13
C HIS A 155 -5.69 3.75 14.66
N ARG A 156 -4.70 4.49 15.18
CA ARG A 156 -4.44 4.70 16.62
C ARG A 156 -5.16 5.94 17.14
N GLU A 157 -5.72 6.78 16.26
CA GLU A 157 -6.53 7.92 16.68
C GLU A 157 -7.73 7.43 17.53
N PRO A 158 -7.83 7.89 18.79
CA PRO A 158 -8.88 7.44 19.70
C PRO A 158 -10.28 7.87 19.28
N ASP A 159 -10.45 9.05 18.66
CA ASP A 159 -11.75 9.49 18.13
C ASP A 159 -11.95 9.04 16.68
N PRO A 160 -12.86 8.09 16.39
CA PRO A 160 -13.10 7.61 15.04
C PRO A 160 -13.56 8.70 14.07
N ASP A 161 -14.16 9.78 14.56
CA ASP A 161 -14.59 10.89 13.72
C ASP A 161 -13.42 11.72 13.19
N HIS A 162 -12.22 11.56 13.76
CA HIS A 162 -10.98 12.24 13.38
C HIS A 162 -10.03 11.31 12.59
N ARG A 163 -10.40 10.05 12.34
CA ARG A 163 -9.61 9.11 11.54
C ARG A 163 -9.68 9.43 10.06
N GLY A 164 -8.63 9.11 9.30
CA GLY A 164 -8.68 9.15 7.85
C GLY A 164 -9.77 8.24 7.27
N GLY A 165 -10.12 8.44 6.00
CA GLY A 165 -11.14 7.65 5.31
C GLY A 165 -10.81 6.15 5.30
N VAL A 166 -11.83 5.30 5.43
CA VAL A 166 -11.64 3.84 5.51
C VAL A 166 -12.42 3.11 4.44
N VAL A 167 -11.79 2.16 3.76
CA VAL A 167 -12.47 1.10 3.04
C VAL A 167 -12.21 -0.21 3.77
N LYS A 168 -13.26 -0.98 4.04
CA LYS A 168 -13.12 -2.31 4.68
C LYS A 168 -14.07 -3.34 4.07
N GLY A 169 -13.83 -4.62 4.31
CA GLY A 169 -14.75 -5.69 3.92
C GLY A 169 -14.20 -6.54 2.79
N THR A 170 -15.01 -6.86 1.79
CA THR A 170 -14.63 -7.73 0.67
C THR A 170 -15.15 -7.22 -0.67
N GLY A 171 -14.49 -7.59 -1.78
CA GLY A 171 -14.99 -7.29 -3.12
C GLY A 171 -14.67 -5.87 -3.62
N PRO A 172 -15.24 -5.47 -4.77
CA PRO A 172 -14.85 -4.23 -5.44
C PRO A 172 -15.48 -2.99 -4.81
N VAL A 173 -14.70 -1.90 -4.74
CA VAL A 173 -15.13 -0.56 -4.34
C VAL A 173 -14.54 0.44 -5.34
N ARG A 174 -15.39 1.17 -6.07
CA ARG A 174 -14.95 2.03 -7.17
C ARG A 174 -15.68 3.37 -7.21
N GLY A 175 -14.99 4.42 -7.64
CA GLY A 175 -15.58 5.74 -7.87
C GLY A 175 -16.10 6.40 -6.59
N VAL A 176 -15.44 6.17 -5.46
CA VAL A 176 -15.88 6.67 -4.14
C VAL A 176 -14.91 7.67 -3.55
N ARG A 177 -15.48 8.66 -2.86
CA ARG A 177 -14.76 9.57 -1.99
C ARG A 177 -15.18 9.29 -0.56
N VAL A 178 -14.25 8.97 0.32
CA VAL A 178 -14.53 8.65 1.72
C VAL A 178 -13.87 9.70 2.59
N GLY A 179 -14.69 10.48 3.28
CA GLY A 179 -14.24 11.61 4.07
C GLY A 179 -13.60 11.25 5.40
N LEU A 180 -13.12 12.29 6.08
CA LEU A 180 -12.65 12.22 7.45
C LEU A 180 -13.71 11.61 8.39
N GLY A 181 -13.32 10.56 9.09
CA GLY A 181 -14.15 9.82 10.02
C GLY A 181 -15.23 8.97 9.34
N GLU A 182 -15.13 8.78 8.03
CA GLU A 182 -16.06 7.99 7.24
C GLU A 182 -15.49 6.62 6.85
N VAL A 183 -16.39 5.70 6.50
CA VAL A 183 -16.07 4.35 6.08
C VAL A 183 -17.02 3.86 5.00
N VAL A 184 -16.48 3.12 4.04
CA VAL A 184 -17.22 2.30 3.08
C VAL A 184 -16.96 0.83 3.39
N VAL A 185 -18.01 0.02 3.40
CA VAL A 185 -17.92 -1.44 3.55
C VAL A 185 -18.12 -2.11 2.19
N GLY A 186 -17.04 -2.63 1.61
CA GLY A 186 -17.07 -3.44 0.40
C GLY A 186 -17.91 -4.71 0.60
N GLY A 187 -18.67 -5.08 -0.43
CA GLY A 187 -19.56 -6.24 -0.41
C GLY A 187 -20.94 -5.94 0.18
N ALA A 188 -21.13 -4.79 0.82
CA ALA A 188 -22.43 -4.27 1.19
C ALA A 188 -23.02 -3.47 0.01
N VAL A 189 -23.70 -4.16 -0.90
CA VAL A 189 -24.60 -3.50 -1.86
C VAL A 189 -25.92 -3.19 -1.15
N ASP A 190 -26.30 -1.91 -1.17
CA ASP A 190 -27.59 -1.47 -0.64
C ASP A 190 -28.70 -1.94 -1.60
N ILE A 191 -29.38 -3.04 -1.25
CA ILE A 191 -30.42 -3.68 -2.09
C ILE A 191 -31.63 -2.74 -2.29
N GLY A 192 -31.70 -1.62 -1.54
CA GLY A 192 -32.77 -0.61 -1.65
C GLY A 192 -32.40 0.69 -2.37
N ALA A 193 -31.11 0.95 -2.67
CA ALA A 193 -30.70 2.19 -3.33
C ALA A 193 -30.60 1.98 -4.85
N SER A 194 -31.45 2.69 -5.58
CA SER A 194 -31.57 2.68 -7.06
C SER A 194 -30.30 3.04 -7.85
N SER A 195 -29.16 3.24 -7.18
CA SER A 195 -27.89 3.66 -7.81
C SER A 195 -26.72 2.68 -7.65
N GLY A 196 -26.86 1.57 -6.91
CA GLY A 196 -25.76 0.59 -6.72
C GLY A 196 -24.47 1.17 -6.14
N ARG A 197 -24.51 2.40 -5.60
CA ARG A 197 -23.35 3.09 -5.03
C ARG A 197 -23.06 2.54 -3.62
N PRO A 198 -21.79 2.39 -3.23
CA PRO A 198 -21.44 1.96 -1.88
C PRO A 198 -21.95 2.97 -0.85
N ARG A 199 -22.50 2.46 0.26
CA ARG A 199 -22.96 3.30 1.37
C ARG A 199 -21.75 3.81 2.15
N ILE A 200 -21.68 5.14 2.32
CA ILE A 200 -20.70 5.80 3.19
C ILE A 200 -21.34 5.99 4.57
N GLU A 201 -20.64 5.56 5.61
CA GLU A 201 -21.09 5.63 6.99
C GLU A 201 -20.06 6.32 7.88
N ARG A 202 -20.47 6.82 9.04
CA ARG A 202 -19.52 7.29 10.07
C ARG A 202 -18.81 6.09 10.69
N GLN A 203 -17.50 6.19 10.85
CA GLN A 203 -16.72 5.18 11.59
C GLN A 203 -17.24 4.99 13.02
N ARG A 204 -17.74 6.06 13.65
CA ARG A 204 -18.35 6.02 14.99
C ARG A 204 -19.53 5.05 15.09
N THR A 205 -20.25 4.77 14.01
CA THR A 205 -21.31 3.75 14.01
C THR A 205 -20.80 2.38 14.43
N TYR A 206 -19.53 2.07 14.15
CA TYR A 206 -18.86 0.82 14.53
C TYR A 206 -18.05 0.92 15.83
N HIS A 207 -18.03 2.10 16.45
CA HIS A 207 -17.23 2.43 17.64
C HIS A 207 -18.01 3.39 18.57
N PRO A 208 -19.19 2.98 19.09
CA PRO A 208 -20.09 3.88 19.81
C PRO A 208 -19.47 4.45 21.09
N ASP A 209 -18.67 3.64 21.79
CA ASP A 209 -18.06 3.98 23.09
C ASP A 209 -16.68 4.65 22.96
N ALA A 210 -16.22 4.93 21.74
CA ALA A 210 -14.92 5.54 21.54
C ALA A 210 -14.89 7.01 22.01
N PRO A 211 -13.74 7.50 22.53
CA PRO A 211 -13.58 8.87 22.98
C PRO A 211 -14.05 9.91 21.95
N ARG A 212 -14.40 11.10 22.45
CA ARG A 212 -14.68 12.27 21.63
C ARG A 212 -13.61 13.33 21.85
N ARG A 213 -13.11 13.90 20.77
CA ARG A 213 -12.27 15.09 20.79
C ARG A 213 -13.11 16.33 20.49
N PRO A 214 -12.81 17.47 21.12
CA PRO A 214 -13.35 18.73 20.65
C PRO A 214 -12.86 18.99 19.22
N ARG A 215 -13.74 19.60 18.42
CA ARG A 215 -13.45 20.01 17.04
C ARG A 215 -12.45 21.16 16.99
#